data_AF-A0A6N6PII9-F1
#
_entry.id   AF-A0A6N6PII9-F1
#
_cell.length_a   1.000
_cell.length_b   1.000
_cell.length_c   1.000
_cell.angle_alpha   90.00
_cell.angle_beta   90.00
_cell.angle_gamma   90.00
#
_symmetry.space_group_name_H-M   'P 1'
#
loop_
_entity.id
_entity.type
_entity.pdbx_description
1 polymer ?
#
loop_
_entity_poly.entity_id
_entity_poly.type
_entity_poly.pdbx_seq_one_letter_code
_entity_poly.pdbx_strand_id
1 'polypeptide(L)'
;MKTFEERFTAWVDGQLTGSALAEFEKELAAHPEAAAERAEARKLGDLLRAQPAPPMGNEDFFHHQLMQRLAAETPRAAAPARARGWFWSLPRLVLAGAACLALAGGLFTALIPAGRPPGAPSDYYAEVLDLRPGDPSISASTLSNPEDNVTVVWLDGLDYIPASYALK
;
A
#
# COMPACT_ATOMS: atom_id res chain seq x y z
N MET A 1 55.97 14.60 -17.38
CA MET A 1 55.86 13.25 -17.96
C MET A 1 55.65 12.29 -16.79
N LYS A 2 54.71 11.35 -16.89
CA LYS A 2 54.52 10.36 -15.81
C LYS A 2 55.78 9.51 -15.69
N THR A 3 56.18 9.20 -14.46
CA THR A 3 57.34 8.34 -14.22
C THR A 3 57.05 6.89 -14.63
N PHE A 4 58.08 6.04 -14.70
CA PHE A 4 57.88 4.60 -14.92
C PHE A 4 56.97 4.01 -13.83
N GLU A 5 57.24 4.32 -12.56
CA GLU A 5 56.47 3.85 -11.40
C GLU A 5 54.98 4.20 -11.44
N GLU A 6 54.66 5.43 -11.85
CA GLU A 6 53.27 5.88 -12.00
C GLU A 6 52.54 5.11 -13.11
N ARG A 7 53.25 4.80 -14.20
CA ARG A 7 52.70 3.98 -15.30
C ARG A 7 52.62 2.51 -14.91
N PHE A 8 53.59 2.00 -14.16
CA PHE A 8 53.57 0.65 -13.63
C PHE A 8 52.36 0.45 -12.70
N THR A 9 52.15 1.35 -11.75
CA THR A 9 50.99 1.31 -10.84
C THR A 9 49.68 1.36 -11.62
N ALA A 10 49.54 2.29 -12.58
CA ALA A 10 48.35 2.38 -13.42
C ALA A 10 48.13 1.13 -14.30
N TRP A 11 49.19 0.41 -14.67
CA TRP A 11 49.09 -0.86 -15.40
C TRP A 11 48.73 -2.04 -14.50
N VAL A 12 49.24 -2.06 -13.27
CA VAL A 12 48.83 -3.03 -12.24
C VAL A 12 47.34 -2.89 -11.93
N ASP A 13 46.86 -1.65 -11.79
CA ASP A 13 45.45 -1.29 -11.52
C ASP A 13 44.53 -1.39 -12.76
N GLY A 14 45.08 -1.67 -13.95
CA GLY A 14 44.29 -1.79 -15.18
C GLY A 14 43.74 -0.47 -15.73
N GLN A 15 44.26 0.67 -15.28
CA GLN A 15 43.86 2.01 -15.74
C GLN A 15 44.60 2.46 -17.01
N LEU A 16 45.66 1.76 -17.40
CA LEU A 16 46.36 1.99 -18.67
C LEU A 16 45.59 1.36 -19.83
N THR A 17 45.18 2.17 -20.80
CA THR A 17 44.38 1.74 -21.95
C THR A 17 44.91 2.35 -23.26
N GLY A 18 44.57 1.72 -24.38
CA GLY A 18 44.88 2.23 -25.72
C GLY A 18 46.37 2.34 -26.03
N SER A 19 46.78 3.46 -26.62
CA SER A 19 48.17 3.68 -27.08
C SER A 19 49.18 3.69 -25.93
N ALA A 20 48.80 4.21 -24.76
CA ALA A 20 49.68 4.29 -23.60
C ALA A 20 50.05 2.90 -23.06
N LEU A 21 49.14 1.92 -23.15
CA LEU A 21 49.40 0.53 -22.78
C LEU A 21 50.39 -0.12 -23.76
N ALA A 22 50.21 0.08 -25.06
CA ALA A 22 51.11 -0.45 -26.08
C ALA A 22 52.53 0.16 -26.01
N GLU A 23 52.64 1.42 -25.60
CA GLU A 23 53.93 2.07 -25.34
C GLU A 23 54.59 1.52 -24.08
N PHE A 24 53.83 1.32 -23.00
CA PHE A 24 54.36 0.79 -21.75
C PHE A 24 54.76 -0.69 -21.85
N GLU A 25 54.03 -1.52 -22.61
CA GLU A 25 54.38 -2.92 -22.85
C GLU A 25 55.71 -3.10 -23.60
N LYS A 26 56.07 -2.14 -24.47
CA LYS A 26 57.38 -2.12 -25.13
C LYS A 26 58.50 -1.80 -24.14
N GLU A 27 58.25 -0.92 -23.18
CA GLU A 27 59.18 -0.56 -22.11
C GLU A 27 59.33 -1.71 -21.09
N LEU A 28 58.28 -2.50 -20.88
CA LEU A 28 58.27 -3.67 -20.01
C LEU A 28 59.24 -4.77 -20.49
N ALA A 29 59.54 -4.84 -21.79
CA ALA A 29 60.51 -5.79 -22.34
C ALA A 29 61.94 -5.56 -21.81
N ALA A 30 62.24 -4.34 -21.34
CA ALA A 30 63.51 -4.00 -20.68
C ALA A 30 63.50 -4.31 -19.17
N HIS A 31 62.35 -4.66 -18.59
CA HIS A 31 62.12 -4.85 -17.16
C HIS A 31 61.38 -6.17 -16.87
N PRO A 32 62.05 -7.33 -17.04
CA PRO A 32 61.45 -8.65 -16.80
C PRO A 32 60.95 -8.84 -15.35
N GLU A 33 61.53 -8.12 -14.39
CA GLU A 33 61.13 -8.09 -12.98
C GLU A 33 59.71 -7.54 -12.75
N ALA A 34 59.23 -6.64 -13.63
CA ALA A 34 57.93 -5.97 -13.48
C ALA A 34 56.74 -6.95 -13.54
N ALA A 35 56.88 -8.05 -14.28
CA ALA A 35 55.85 -9.09 -14.34
C ALA A 35 55.74 -9.88 -13.02
N ALA A 36 56.89 -10.17 -12.38
CA ALA A 36 56.93 -10.84 -11.08
C ALA A 36 56.37 -9.92 -9.99
N GLU A 37 56.78 -8.65 -9.99
CA GLU A 37 56.29 -7.64 -9.06
C GLU A 37 54.77 -7.43 -9.17
N ARG A 38 54.20 -7.41 -10.38
CA ARG A 38 52.75 -7.37 -10.58
C ARG A 38 52.04 -8.58 -9.98
N ALA A 39 52.62 -9.78 -10.12
CA ALA A 39 52.04 -10.99 -9.56
C ALA A 39 52.05 -10.95 -8.03
N GLU A 40 53.13 -10.45 -7.43
CA GLU A 40 53.24 -10.26 -5.98
C GLU A 40 52.28 -9.18 -5.47
N ALA A 41 52.15 -8.05 -6.16
CA ALA A 41 51.20 -6.99 -5.83
C ALA A 41 49.75 -7.49 -5.86
N ARG A 42 49.40 -8.31 -6.86
CA ARG A 42 48.07 -8.95 -6.93
C ARG A 42 47.86 -9.93 -5.78
N LYS A 43 48.85 -10.78 -5.51
CA LYS A 43 48.79 -11.73 -4.40
C LYS A 43 48.61 -11.02 -3.05
N LEU A 44 49.32 -9.90 -2.83
CA LEU A 44 49.16 -9.06 -1.66
C LEU A 44 47.75 -8.47 -1.59
N GLY A 45 47.23 -7.92 -2.70
CA GLY A 45 45.87 -7.40 -2.77
C GLY A 45 44.80 -8.45 -2.46
N ASP A 46 44.98 -9.68 -2.94
CA ASP A 46 44.06 -10.79 -2.66
C ASP A 46 44.10 -11.20 -1.19
N LEU A 47 45.29 -11.24 -0.58
CA LEU A 47 45.45 -11.49 0.87
C LEU A 47 44.79 -10.40 1.72
N LEU A 48 44.90 -9.13 1.30
CA LEU A 48 44.25 -8.01 1.99
C LEU A 48 42.74 -8.09 1.88
N ARG A 49 42.18 -8.44 0.71
CA ARG A 49 40.73 -8.62 0.53
C ARG A 49 40.18 -9.84 1.26
N ALA A 50 41.00 -10.86 1.51
CA ALA A 50 40.61 -12.02 2.30
C ALA A 50 40.48 -11.71 3.81
N GLN A 51 41.00 -10.57 4.27
CA GLN A 51 40.81 -10.14 5.65
C GLN A 51 39.37 -9.64 5.87
N PRO A 52 38.70 -10.07 6.95
CA PRO A 52 37.38 -9.57 7.26
C PRO A 52 37.44 -8.06 7.53
N ALA A 53 36.63 -7.31 6.80
CA ALA A 53 36.46 -5.89 7.07
C ALA A 53 35.73 -5.71 8.41
N PRO A 54 36.02 -4.64 9.16
CA PRO A 54 35.22 -4.26 10.32
C PRO A 54 33.76 -4.07 9.89
N PRO A 55 32.78 -4.47 10.72
CA PRO A 55 31.38 -4.21 10.42
C PRO A 55 31.17 -2.71 10.28
N MET A 56 30.56 -2.29 9.16
CA MET A 56 30.21 -0.88 9.00
C MET A 56 28.96 -0.61 9.85
N GLY A 57 29.01 0.38 10.75
CA GLY A 57 27.86 0.69 11.62
C GLY A 57 26.62 1.23 10.88
N ASN A 58 26.72 1.44 9.57
CA ASN A 58 25.71 1.97 8.68
C ASN A 58 25.88 1.33 7.30
N GLU A 59 25.46 0.08 7.15
CA GLU A 59 25.41 -0.57 5.83
C GLU A 59 24.15 -0.16 5.08
N ASP A 60 23.01 -0.09 5.76
CA ASP A 60 21.71 0.18 5.15
C ASP A 60 21.64 1.57 4.51
N PHE A 61 22.14 2.61 5.17
CA PHE A 61 22.10 3.96 4.61
C PHE A 61 23.17 4.16 3.53
N PHE A 62 24.32 3.49 3.61
CA PHE A 62 25.28 3.45 2.49
C PHE A 62 24.66 2.77 1.26
N HIS A 63 24.06 1.60 1.42
CA HIS A 63 23.37 0.90 0.33
C HIS A 63 22.22 1.72 -0.25
N HIS A 64 21.44 2.37 0.60
CA HIS A 64 20.35 3.23 0.14
C HIS A 64 20.86 4.40 -0.70
N GLN A 65 21.92 5.09 -0.27
CA GLN A 65 22.53 6.18 -1.05
C GLN A 65 23.15 5.68 -2.35
N LEU A 66 23.80 4.50 -2.33
CA LEU A 66 24.36 3.87 -3.51
C LEU A 66 23.26 3.57 -4.55
N MET A 67 22.16 2.97 -4.11
CA MET A 67 21.02 2.67 -4.98
C MET A 67 20.36 3.93 -5.53
N GLN A 68 20.25 4.98 -4.72
CA GLN A 68 19.74 6.27 -5.19
C GLN A 68 20.63 6.90 -6.26
N ARG A 69 21.95 6.89 -6.08
CA ARG A 69 22.89 7.39 -7.09
C ARG A 69 22.88 6.56 -8.35
N LEU A 70 22.86 5.23 -8.22
CA LEU A 70 22.78 4.33 -9.36
C LEU A 70 21.49 4.57 -10.17
N ALA A 71 20.35 4.75 -9.49
CA ALA A 71 19.08 5.07 -10.14
C ALA A 71 19.10 6.43 -10.86
N ALA A 72 19.87 7.39 -10.35
CA ALA A 72 20.02 8.71 -10.96
C ALA A 72 20.99 8.72 -12.15
N GLU A 73 22.09 7.95 -12.07
CA GLU A 73 23.13 7.88 -13.09
C GLU A 73 22.83 6.88 -14.20
N THR A 74 22.04 5.83 -13.93
CA THR A 74 21.61 4.90 -14.97
C THR A 74 20.62 5.64 -15.86
N PRO A 75 20.95 5.94 -17.14
CA PRO A 75 19.98 6.52 -18.04
C PRO A 75 18.82 5.54 -18.11
N ARG A 76 17.66 5.95 -17.58
CA ARG A 76 16.44 5.15 -17.62
C ARG A 76 16.22 4.82 -19.09
N ALA A 77 16.44 3.56 -19.46
CA ALA A 77 16.20 3.08 -20.81
C ALA A 77 14.81 3.60 -21.17
N ALA A 78 14.75 4.48 -22.17
CA ALA A 78 13.53 5.18 -22.52
C ALA A 78 12.48 4.10 -22.74
N ALA A 79 11.52 4.00 -21.82
CA ALA A 79 10.41 3.09 -21.98
C ALA A 79 9.83 3.39 -23.37
N PRO A 80 9.58 2.38 -24.21
CA PRO A 80 9.13 2.61 -25.57
C PRO A 80 7.94 3.55 -25.48
N ALA A 81 8.07 4.72 -26.12
CA ALA A 81 7.10 5.78 -26.04
C ALA A 81 5.72 5.19 -26.30
N ARG A 82 4.91 5.09 -25.25
CA ARG A 82 3.54 4.55 -25.30
C ARG A 82 2.62 5.61 -25.90
N ALA A 83 2.99 6.11 -27.09
CA ALA A 83 2.42 7.29 -27.72
C ALA A 83 1.55 6.96 -28.93
N ARG A 84 1.05 5.72 -29.04
CA ARG A 84 0.14 5.31 -30.13
C ARG A 84 -1.13 4.59 -29.68
N GLY A 85 -1.47 4.68 -28.38
CA GLY A 85 -2.65 4.00 -27.83
C GLY A 85 -3.55 4.84 -26.92
N TRP A 86 -3.13 6.03 -26.48
CA TRP A 86 -3.89 6.86 -25.53
C TRP A 86 -5.27 7.24 -26.09
N PHE A 87 -5.31 7.79 -27.31
CA PHE A 87 -6.55 8.26 -27.93
C PHE A 87 -7.58 7.16 -28.26
N TRP A 88 -7.20 5.88 -28.24
CA TRP A 88 -8.09 4.75 -28.54
C TRP A 88 -8.44 3.87 -27.33
N SER A 89 -7.65 3.92 -26.25
CA SER A 89 -7.84 3.09 -25.05
C SER A 89 -8.65 3.80 -23.97
N LEU A 90 -8.41 5.08 -23.69
CA LEU A 90 -9.17 5.83 -22.68
C LEU A 90 -10.68 5.93 -22.95
N PRO A 91 -11.15 6.35 -24.16
CA PRO A 91 -12.59 6.46 -24.38
C PRO A 91 -13.29 5.10 -24.31
N ARG A 92 -12.63 4.02 -24.73
CA ARG A 92 -13.17 2.66 -24.59
C ARG A 92 -13.23 2.19 -23.14
N LEU A 93 -12.27 2.57 -22.30
CA LEU A 93 -12.28 2.22 -20.87
C LEU A 93 -13.40 2.95 -20.13
N VAL A 94 -13.60 4.24 -20.44
CA VAL A 94 -14.72 5.03 -19.89
C VAL A 94 -16.06 4.46 -20.34
N LEU A 95 -16.20 4.10 -21.62
CA LEU A 95 -17.44 3.54 -22.17
C LEU A 95 -17.72 2.13 -21.62
N ALA A 96 -16.69 1.31 -21.42
CA ALA A 96 -16.81 0.01 -20.76
C ALA A 96 -17.20 0.16 -19.27
N GLY A 97 -16.61 1.12 -18.56
CA GLY A 97 -16.97 1.42 -17.18
C GLY A 97 -18.42 1.90 -17.05
N ALA A 98 -18.85 2.81 -17.94
CA ALA A 98 -20.23 3.27 -18.00
C ALA A 98 -21.21 2.14 -18.32
N ALA A 99 -20.86 1.25 -19.26
CA ALA A 99 -21.67 0.08 -19.58
C ALA A 99 -21.81 -0.87 -18.38
N CYS A 100 -20.73 -1.15 -17.65
CA CYS A 100 -20.79 -1.96 -16.42
C CYS A 100 -21.68 -1.32 -15.35
N LEU A 101 -21.57 -0.01 -15.11
CA LEU A 101 -22.42 0.69 -14.13
C LEU A 101 -23.90 0.68 -14.54
N ALA A 102 -24.21 0.89 -15.82
CA ALA A 102 -25.58 0.83 -16.31
C ALA A 102 -26.17 -0.58 -16.17
N LEU A 103 -25.38 -1.62 -16.46
CA LEU A 103 -25.81 -3.01 -16.36
C LEU A 103 -26.00 -3.43 -14.89
N ALA A 104 -25.10 -3.02 -14.01
CA ALA A 104 -25.23 -3.23 -12.57
C ALA A 104 -26.43 -2.47 -11.98
N GLY A 105 -26.64 -1.21 -12.38
CA GLY A 105 -27.80 -0.41 -11.97
C GLY A 105 -29.12 -1.00 -12.46
N GLY A 106 -29.17 -1.43 -13.72
CA GLY A 106 -30.33 -2.13 -14.28
C GLY A 106 -30.63 -3.42 -13.53
N LEU A 107 -29.63 -4.24 -13.28
CA LEU A 107 -29.77 -5.48 -12.52
C LEU A 107 -30.22 -5.21 -11.07
N PHE A 108 -29.67 -4.18 -10.42
CA PHE A 108 -30.09 -3.73 -9.09
C PHE A 108 -31.56 -3.33 -9.08
N THR A 109 -32.01 -2.50 -10.03
CA THR A 109 -33.42 -2.08 -10.11
C THR A 109 -34.38 -3.21 -10.49
N ALA A 110 -33.92 -4.22 -11.24
CA ALA A 110 -34.75 -5.33 -11.68
C ALA A 110 -34.84 -6.45 -10.63
N LEU A 111 -33.76 -6.72 -9.90
CA LEU A 111 -33.72 -7.79 -8.89
C LEU A 111 -34.11 -7.31 -7.50
N ILE A 112 -33.93 -6.02 -7.18
CA ILE A 112 -34.31 -5.48 -5.89
C ILE A 112 -35.64 -4.77 -6.07
N PRO A 113 -36.73 -5.29 -5.46
CA PRO A 113 -37.99 -4.58 -5.45
C PRO A 113 -37.74 -3.22 -4.80
N ALA A 114 -38.02 -2.15 -5.54
CA ALA A 114 -37.96 -0.80 -5.01
C ALA A 114 -38.77 -0.78 -3.71
N GLY A 115 -38.10 -0.53 -2.59
CA GLY A 115 -38.74 -0.43 -1.28
C GLY A 115 -39.91 0.56 -1.36
N ARG A 116 -40.99 0.26 -0.62
CA ARG A 116 -42.24 1.03 -0.63
C ARG A 116 -41.97 2.54 -0.54
N PRO A 117 -42.79 3.37 -1.22
CA PRO A 117 -42.63 4.81 -1.19
C PRO A 117 -42.62 5.34 0.25
N PRO A 118 -41.77 6.34 0.56
CA PRO A 118 -41.73 6.95 1.88
C PRO A 118 -43.09 7.59 2.17
N GLY A 119 -43.82 7.04 3.14
CA GLY A 119 -45.19 7.42 3.48
C GLY A 119 -46.20 6.26 3.50
N ALA A 120 -45.81 5.05 3.14
CA ALA A 120 -46.62 3.87 3.45
C ALA A 120 -46.69 3.69 4.98
N PRO A 121 -47.89 3.45 5.56
CA PRO A 121 -48.02 3.20 6.99
C PRO A 121 -47.11 2.03 7.36
N SER A 122 -46.33 2.19 8.40
CA SER A 122 -45.36 1.19 8.80
C SER A 122 -46.09 -0.05 9.29
N ASP A 123 -45.78 -1.21 8.69
CA ASP A 123 -46.17 -2.55 9.18
C ASP A 123 -45.37 -2.91 10.48
N TYR A 124 -45.10 -1.94 11.36
CA TYR A 124 -44.53 -2.22 12.67
C TYR A 124 -45.65 -2.67 13.59
N TYR A 125 -45.76 -3.99 13.74
CA TYR A 125 -46.64 -4.61 14.71
C TYR A 125 -46.02 -4.47 16.11
N ALA A 126 -46.58 -3.58 16.93
CA ALA A 126 -46.20 -3.42 18.33
C ALA A 126 -47.07 -4.33 19.20
N GLU A 127 -46.63 -5.57 19.41
CA GLU A 127 -47.26 -6.52 20.31
C GLU A 127 -46.63 -6.44 21.71
N VAL A 128 -47.47 -6.30 22.74
CA VAL A 128 -46.99 -6.35 24.12
C VAL A 128 -46.97 -7.81 24.56
N LEU A 129 -45.78 -8.42 24.57
CA LEU A 129 -45.59 -9.85 24.85
C LEU A 129 -45.83 -10.25 26.32
N ASP A 130 -45.51 -9.39 27.29
CA ASP A 130 -45.73 -9.67 28.71
C ASP A 130 -46.00 -8.37 29.47
N LEU A 131 -47.00 -8.41 30.35
CA LEU A 131 -47.41 -7.31 31.22
C LEU A 131 -47.63 -7.89 32.62
N ARG A 132 -46.62 -7.72 33.48
CA ARG A 132 -46.69 -8.13 34.88
C ARG A 132 -46.68 -6.90 35.78
N PRO A 133 -47.80 -6.55 36.39
CA PRO A 133 -47.82 -5.59 37.49
C PRO A 133 -46.93 -6.12 38.63
N GLY A 134 -46.12 -5.24 39.24
CA GLY A 134 -45.31 -5.61 40.40
C GLY A 134 -46.14 -5.83 41.67
N ASP A 135 -47.40 -5.38 41.68
CA ASP A 135 -48.35 -5.47 42.78
C ASP A 135 -49.56 -6.35 42.37
N PRO A 136 -49.94 -7.38 43.14
CA PRO A 136 -51.08 -8.25 42.84
C PRO A 136 -52.46 -7.55 42.88
N SER A 137 -52.54 -6.33 43.40
CA SER A 137 -53.78 -5.53 43.43
C SER A 137 -54.05 -4.75 42.13
N ILE A 138 -53.05 -4.65 41.24
CA ILE A 138 -53.15 -3.92 39.98
C ILE A 138 -53.41 -4.92 38.85
N SER A 139 -54.44 -4.65 38.04
CA SER A 139 -54.73 -5.43 36.84
C SER A 139 -54.33 -4.65 35.60
N ALA A 140 -53.60 -5.28 34.68
CA ALA A 140 -53.23 -4.68 33.40
C ALA A 140 -53.99 -5.37 32.26
N SER A 141 -54.57 -4.59 31.35
CA SER A 141 -55.18 -5.08 30.12
C SER A 141 -54.67 -4.30 28.91
N THR A 142 -54.61 -4.97 27.76
CA THR A 142 -54.16 -4.36 26.51
C THR A 142 -55.30 -4.30 25.51
N LEU A 143 -55.48 -3.13 24.90
CA LEU A 143 -56.35 -2.96 23.75
C LEU A 143 -55.49 -2.52 22.57
N SER A 144 -55.50 -3.31 21.50
CA SER A 144 -54.80 -2.98 20.26
C SER A 144 -55.83 -2.72 19.17
N ASN A 145 -55.68 -1.59 18.47
CA ASN A 145 -56.41 -1.31 17.23
C ASN A 145 -55.46 -1.53 16.04
N PRO A 146 -55.64 -2.60 15.24
CA PRO A 146 -54.80 -2.89 14.09
C PRO A 146 -54.90 -1.86 12.96
N GLU A 147 -56.03 -1.15 12.84
CA GLU A 147 -56.24 -0.19 11.74
C GLU A 147 -55.45 1.12 11.95
N ASP A 148 -55.29 1.53 13.21
CA ASP A 148 -54.60 2.76 13.58
C ASP A 148 -53.16 2.52 14.08
N ASN A 149 -52.69 1.26 14.15
CA ASN A 149 -51.41 0.86 14.76
C ASN A 149 -51.22 1.41 16.19
N VAL A 150 -52.30 1.46 16.97
CA VAL A 150 -52.25 1.93 18.36
C VAL A 150 -52.47 0.77 19.31
N THR A 151 -51.53 0.59 20.25
CA THR A 151 -51.70 -0.32 21.39
C THR A 151 -51.77 0.51 22.67
N VAL A 152 -52.90 0.42 23.36
CA VAL A 152 -53.15 1.08 24.65
C VAL A 152 -52.99 0.04 25.76
N VAL A 153 -52.18 0.37 26.76
CA VAL A 153 -52.08 -0.39 28.01
C VAL A 153 -52.95 0.30 29.05
N TRP A 154 -53.98 -0.40 29.52
CA TRP A 154 -54.88 0.06 30.56
C TRP A 154 -54.49 -0.58 31.89
N LEU A 155 -54.35 0.24 32.93
CA LEU A 155 -54.01 -0.21 34.28
C LEU A 155 -55.20 0.11 35.19
N ASP A 156 -55.73 -0.91 35.87
CA ASP A 156 -56.82 -0.82 36.82
C ASP A 156 -56.30 -1.16 38.24
N GLY A 157 -56.84 -0.50 39.26
CA GLY A 157 -56.39 -0.66 40.65
C GLY A 157 -55.21 0.24 41.08
N LEU A 158 -54.84 1.25 40.28
CA LEU A 158 -53.87 2.27 40.70
C LEU A 158 -54.56 3.33 41.59
N ASP A 159 -53.96 3.63 42.74
CA ASP A 159 -54.35 4.78 43.54
C ASP A 159 -54.12 6.09 42.77
N TYR A 160 -55.05 7.03 42.89
CA TYR A 160 -54.92 8.34 42.25
C TYR A 160 -53.70 9.09 42.81
N ILE A 161 -52.68 9.28 41.96
CA ILE A 161 -51.51 10.10 42.29
C ILE A 161 -51.79 11.53 41.77
N PRO A 162 -51.98 12.52 42.65
CA PRO A 162 -52.18 13.90 42.21
C PRO A 162 -50.92 14.46 41.54
N ALA A 163 -51.10 15.41 40.61
CA ALA A 163 -50.01 16.03 39.86
C ALA A 163 -48.95 16.75 40.73
N SER A 164 -49.25 16.98 42.01
CA SER A 164 -48.34 17.57 43.00
C SER A 164 -47.43 16.56 43.71
N TYR A 165 -47.55 15.26 43.42
CA TYR A 165 -46.74 14.21 44.04
C TYR A 165 -45.32 14.21 43.47
N ALA A 166 -44.42 14.94 44.12
CA ALA A 166 -42.98 14.85 43.87
C ALA A 166 -42.40 13.68 44.67
N LEU A 167 -41.81 12.70 43.97
CA LEU A 167 -40.98 11.65 44.57
C LEU A 167 -39.89 12.32 45.42
N LYS A 168 -39.85 12.00 46.72
CA LYS A 168 -38.86 12.51 47.67
C LYS A 168 -37.73 11.51 47.86
#